data_AF-A0A7V1PRR7-F1
#
_entry.id   AF-A0A7V1PRR7-F1
#
_cell.length_a   1.000
_cell.length_b   1.000
_cell.length_c   1.000
_cell.angle_alpha   90.00
_cell.angle_beta   90.00
_cell.angle_gamma   90.00
#
_symmetry.space_group_name_H-M   'P 1'
#
loop_
_entity.id
_entity.type
_entity.pdbx_description
1 polymer ?
#
loop_
_entity_poly.entity_id
_entity_poly.type
_entity_poly.pdbx_seq_one_letter_code
_entity_poly.pdbx_strand_id
1 'polypeptide(L)'
;MSQSKRNSDHFKNSFYVLINSVVDRSVFFLFYIFLARAISKPDYGFIITIFAFTNILQAIFDLGLPFYIQREAASGINIKQKIDSIIYIKIISLILFLSIPVLYFYPLINSTNIILIIIISFINFGLGISNIFNSIFLL
;
A
#
# COMPACT_ATOMS: atom_id res chain seq x y z
N MET A 1 -1.27 36.88 -4.96
CA MET A 1 -1.84 35.83 -4.08
C MET A 1 -1.09 35.91 -2.75
N SER A 2 -1.73 36.30 -1.66
CA SER A 2 -1.01 36.64 -0.41
C SER A 2 -0.41 35.40 0.26
N GLN A 3 0.78 35.55 0.85
CA GLN A 3 1.53 34.50 1.55
C GLN A 3 0.72 33.83 2.68
N SER A 4 -0.18 34.58 3.32
CA SER A 4 -1.11 34.07 4.34
C SER A 4 -2.09 33.02 3.79
N LYS A 5 -2.59 33.20 2.56
CA LYS A 5 -3.55 32.27 1.93
C LYS A 5 -2.86 30.95 1.55
N ARG A 6 -1.62 31.00 1.04
CA ARG A 6 -0.81 29.79 0.77
C ARG A 6 -0.55 28.98 2.03
N ASN A 7 -0.18 29.63 3.14
CA ASN A 7 0.09 28.91 4.40
C ASN A 7 -1.16 28.25 4.98
N SER A 8 -2.34 28.88 4.85
CA SER A 8 -3.60 28.25 5.27
C SER A 8 -3.98 27.05 4.41
N ASP A 9 -3.70 27.10 3.11
CA ASP A 9 -4.04 26.02 2.17
C ASP A 9 -3.12 24.80 2.40
N HIS A 10 -1.81 25.02 2.62
CA HIS A 10 -0.88 23.93 2.98
C HIS A 10 -1.19 23.28 4.34
N PHE A 11 -1.67 24.07 5.32
CA PHE A 11 -2.07 23.53 6.62
C PHE A 11 -3.31 22.63 6.51
N LYS A 12 -4.32 23.05 5.72
CA LYS A 12 -5.51 22.24 5.47
C LYS A 12 -5.19 20.92 4.77
N ASN A 13 -4.33 20.96 3.75
CA ASN A 13 -3.91 19.74 3.03
C ASN A 13 -3.13 18.79 3.97
N SER A 14 -2.20 19.31 4.76
CA SER A 14 -1.46 18.50 5.73
C SER A 14 -2.36 17.89 6.81
N PHE A 15 -3.32 18.65 7.31
CA PHE A 15 -4.29 18.16 8.30
C PHE A 15 -5.20 17.08 7.71
N TYR A 16 -5.63 17.22 6.46
CA TYR A 16 -6.40 16.20 5.75
C TYR A 16 -5.63 14.88 5.62
N VAL A 17 -4.34 14.92 5.24
CA VAL A 17 -3.47 13.73 5.16
C VAL A 17 -3.34 13.05 6.52
N LEU A 18 -3.19 13.83 7.58
CA LEU A 18 -3.10 13.33 8.95
C LEU A 18 -4.40 12.64 9.37
N ILE A 19 -5.55 13.27 9.15
CA ILE A 19 -6.86 12.67 9.48
C ILE A 19 -7.07 11.38 8.69
N ASN A 20 -6.77 11.35 7.39
CA ASN A 20 -6.88 10.15 6.59
C ASN A 20 -5.99 9.01 7.15
N SER A 21 -4.76 9.33 7.52
CA SER A 21 -3.83 8.36 8.12
C SER A 21 -4.33 7.80 9.46
N VAL A 22 -4.95 8.64 10.29
CA VAL A 22 -5.53 8.22 11.58
C VAL A 22 -6.75 7.33 11.36
N VAL A 23 -7.61 7.68 10.40
CA VAL A 23 -8.78 6.86 10.03
C VAL A 23 -8.33 5.50 9.53
N ASP A 24 -7.39 5.45 8.58
CA ASP A 24 -6.87 4.18 8.04
C ASP A 24 -6.31 3.28 9.15
N ARG A 25 -5.45 3.83 10.02
CA ARG A 25 -4.87 3.06 11.15
C ARG A 25 -5.94 2.56 12.12
N SER A 26 -6.97 3.36 12.38
CA SER A 26 -8.07 2.98 13.27
C SER A 26 -8.93 1.87 12.67
N VAL A 27 -9.19 1.93 11.35
CA VAL A 27 -9.93 0.89 10.63
C VAL A 27 -9.16 -0.43 10.64
N PHE A 28 -7.86 -0.42 10.31
CA PHE A 28 -7.04 -1.64 10.37
C PHE A 28 -6.93 -2.21 11.78
N PHE A 29 -6.85 -1.34 12.80
CA PHE A 29 -6.84 -1.77 14.19
C PHE A 29 -8.14 -2.51 14.58
N LEU A 30 -9.31 -1.94 14.26
CA LEU A 30 -10.60 -2.58 14.52
C LEU A 30 -10.76 -3.88 13.71
N PHE A 31 -10.29 -3.90 12.47
CA PHE A 31 -10.27 -5.09 11.63
C PHE A 31 -9.45 -6.21 12.27
N TYR A 32 -8.25 -5.94 12.79
CA TYR A 32 -7.43 -6.93 13.47
C TYR A 32 -8.06 -7.45 14.77
N ILE A 33 -8.74 -6.59 15.55
CA ILE A 33 -9.49 -7.04 16.73
C ILE A 33 -10.62 -7.98 16.33
N PHE A 34 -11.38 -7.63 15.29
CA PHE A 34 -12.47 -8.47 14.81
C PHE A 34 -11.94 -9.82 14.32
N LEU A 35 -10.87 -9.80 13.54
CA LEU A 35 -10.21 -11.00 13.05
C LEU A 35 -9.73 -11.88 14.23
N ALA A 36 -9.07 -11.31 15.24
CA ALA A 36 -8.61 -12.04 16.41
C ALA A 36 -9.73 -12.75 17.20
N ARG A 37 -10.97 -12.28 17.09
CA ARG A 37 -12.15 -12.94 17.68
C ARG A 37 -12.81 -13.96 16.75
N ALA A 38 -12.72 -13.78 15.43
CA ALA A 38 -13.43 -14.59 14.45
C ALA A 38 -12.72 -15.91 14.10
N ILE A 39 -11.40 -15.96 14.25
CA ILE A 39 -10.60 -17.12 13.81
C ILE A 39 -9.73 -17.70 14.94
N SER A 40 -9.22 -18.91 14.71
CA SER A 40 -8.35 -19.59 15.66
C SER A 40 -7.02 -18.85 15.83
N LYS A 41 -6.38 -18.98 17.01
CA LYS A 41 -5.08 -18.35 17.29
C LYS A 41 -4.00 -18.71 16.26
N PRO A 42 -3.83 -19.98 15.84
CA PRO A 42 -2.88 -20.35 14.80
C PRO A 42 -3.13 -19.63 13.46
N ASP A 43 -4.39 -19.62 13.01
CA ASP A 43 -4.74 -19.00 11.72
C ASP A 43 -4.56 -17.48 11.76
N TYR A 44 -4.87 -16.86 12.90
CA TYR A 44 -4.63 -15.44 13.12
C TYR A 44 -3.14 -15.10 13.04
N GLY A 45 -2.30 -15.83 13.77
CA GLY A 45 -0.84 -15.64 13.73
C GLY A 45 -0.31 -15.77 12.31
N PHE A 46 -0.80 -16.74 11.56
CA PHE A 46 -0.42 -16.97 10.18
C PHE A 46 -0.84 -15.80 9.25
N ILE A 47 -2.10 -15.34 9.33
CA ILE A 47 -2.59 -14.19 8.53
C ILE A 47 -1.78 -12.93 8.83
N ILE A 48 -1.53 -12.63 10.11
CA ILE A 48 -0.73 -11.46 10.51
C ILE A 48 0.69 -11.55 9.97
N THR A 49 1.28 -12.75 9.96
CA THR A 49 2.62 -12.99 9.41
C THR A 49 2.67 -12.71 7.91
N ILE A 50 1.66 -13.16 7.14
CA ILE A 50 1.56 -12.85 5.71
C ILE A 50 1.40 -11.35 5.49
N PHE A 51 0.54 -10.69 6.25
CA PHE A 51 0.36 -9.23 6.17
C PHE A 51 1.68 -8.50 6.43
N ALA A 52 2.42 -8.86 7.48
CA ALA A 52 3.70 -8.25 7.79
C ALA A 52 4.72 -8.49 6.66
N PHE A 53 4.83 -9.72 6.18
CA PHE A 53 5.76 -10.10 5.11
C PHE A 53 5.47 -9.33 3.81
N THR A 54 4.20 -9.30 3.38
CA THR A 54 3.79 -8.61 2.15
C THR A 54 3.92 -7.09 2.26
N ASN A 55 3.75 -6.48 3.44
CA ASN A 55 4.04 -5.06 3.65
C ASN A 55 5.53 -4.72 3.51
N ILE A 56 6.43 -5.58 4.03
CA ILE A 56 7.88 -5.41 3.81
C ILE A 56 8.20 -5.53 2.32
N LEU A 57 7.61 -6.54 1.66
CA LEU A 57 7.78 -6.74 0.23
C LEU A 57 7.27 -5.51 -0.56
N GLN A 58 6.16 -4.91 -0.11
CA GLN A 58 5.60 -3.72 -0.76
C GLN A 58 6.58 -2.55 -0.71
N ALA A 59 7.22 -2.31 0.42
CA ALA A 59 8.23 -1.26 0.53
C ALA A 59 9.40 -1.45 -0.44
N ILE A 60 9.81 -2.72 -0.68
CA ILE A 60 10.86 -3.06 -1.65
C ILE A 60 10.37 -2.83 -3.09
N PHE A 61 9.18 -3.32 -3.44
CA PHE A 61 8.61 -3.23 -4.78
C PHE A 61 7.95 -1.89 -5.11
N ASP A 62 7.81 -1.00 -4.13
CA ASP A 62 7.45 0.40 -4.35
C ASP A 62 8.59 1.20 -4.97
N LEU A 63 9.86 0.78 -4.81
CA LEU A 63 11.03 1.38 -5.46
C LEU A 63 11.11 2.92 -5.32
N GLY A 64 10.49 3.49 -4.28
CA GLY A 64 10.37 4.94 -4.10
C GLY A 64 9.52 5.67 -5.16
N LEU A 65 8.75 4.94 -5.98
CA LEU A 65 7.89 5.50 -7.04
C LEU A 65 6.90 6.56 -6.54
N PRO A 66 6.26 6.44 -5.36
CA PRO A 66 5.40 7.50 -4.83
C PRO A 66 6.13 8.84 -4.66
N PHE A 67 7.36 8.83 -4.13
CA PHE A 67 8.14 10.05 -3.97
C PHE A 67 8.62 10.62 -5.31
N TYR A 68 8.99 9.74 -6.24
CA TYR A 68 9.37 10.14 -7.59
C TYR A 68 8.22 10.87 -8.31
N ILE A 69 7.01 10.29 -8.33
CA ILE A 69 5.88 10.90 -9.03
C ILE A 69 5.41 12.18 -8.37
N GLN A 70 5.46 12.26 -7.04
CA GLN A 70 5.15 13.49 -6.30
C GLN A 70 6.11 14.62 -6.70
N ARG A 71 7.41 14.35 -6.84
CA ARG A 71 8.39 15.35 -7.28
C ARG A 71 8.15 15.81 -8.71
N GLU A 72 7.91 14.88 -9.63
CA GLU A 72 7.61 15.21 -11.03
C GLU A 72 6.32 16.02 -11.16
N ALA A 73 5.31 15.70 -10.34
CA ALA A 73 4.04 16.41 -10.33
C ALA A 73 4.17 17.84 -9.79
N ALA A 74 4.95 18.05 -8.73
CA ALA A 74 5.26 19.38 -8.21
C ALA A 74 6.04 20.26 -9.22
N SER A 75 6.76 19.63 -10.15
CA SER A 75 7.61 20.32 -11.15
C SER A 75 6.81 20.79 -12.38
N GLY A 76 5.51 20.47 -12.48
CA GLY A 76 4.66 20.89 -13.60
C GLY A 76 4.97 20.19 -14.93
N ILE A 77 5.72 19.09 -14.90
CA ILE A 77 6.06 18.28 -16.07
C ILE A 77 4.83 17.48 -16.51
N ASN A 78 4.77 17.02 -17.76
CA ASN A 78 3.70 16.15 -18.25
C ASN A 78 3.69 14.80 -17.50
N ILE A 79 2.93 14.75 -16.40
CA ILE A 79 2.83 13.61 -15.46
C ILE A 79 2.26 12.35 -16.12
N LYS A 80 1.41 12.49 -17.16
CA LYS A 80 0.65 11.39 -17.73
C LYS A 80 1.54 10.24 -18.22
N GLN A 81 2.56 10.56 -19.01
CA GLN A 81 3.52 9.56 -19.50
C GLN A 81 4.31 8.87 -18.38
N LYS A 82 4.56 9.58 -17.26
CA LYS A 82 5.24 9.03 -16.09
C LYS A 82 4.34 8.08 -15.31
N ILE A 83 3.06 8.43 -15.13
CA ILE A 83 2.06 7.53 -14.52
C ILE A 83 1.96 6.24 -15.33
N ASP A 84 1.84 6.32 -16.66
CA ASP A 84 1.73 5.13 -17.52
C ASP A 84 2.95 4.20 -17.35
N SER A 85 4.15 4.78 -17.29
CA SER A 85 5.39 4.05 -17.04
C SER A 85 5.41 3.38 -15.66
N ILE A 86 4.95 4.08 -14.62
CA ILE A 86 4.87 3.55 -13.25
C ILE A 86 3.88 2.39 -13.16
N ILE A 87 2.70 2.54 -13.77
CA ILE A 87 1.69 1.48 -13.82
C ILE A 87 2.26 0.26 -14.54
N TYR A 88 2.98 0.46 -15.65
CA TYR A 88 3.63 -0.63 -16.38
C TYR A 88 4.66 -1.38 -15.52
N ILE A 89 5.54 -0.64 -14.82
CA ILE A 89 6.50 -1.23 -13.86
C ILE A 89 5.76 -2.01 -12.77
N LYS A 90 4.67 -1.47 -12.25
CA LYS A 90 3.85 -2.15 -11.24
C LYS A 90 3.25 -3.44 -11.78
N ILE A 91 2.64 -3.43 -12.96
CA ILE A 91 2.05 -4.62 -13.56
C ILE A 91 3.11 -5.72 -13.75
N ILE A 92 4.32 -5.36 -14.21
CA ILE A 92 5.43 -6.33 -14.32
C ILE A 92 5.81 -6.88 -12.94
N SER A 93 5.90 -6.00 -11.94
CA SER A 93 6.27 -6.41 -10.57
C SER A 93 5.23 -7.29 -9.89
N LEU A 94 3.96 -7.27 -10.33
CA LEU A 94 2.87 -8.04 -9.73
C LEU A 94 3.17 -9.54 -9.70
N ILE A 95 3.73 -10.09 -10.80
CA ILE A 95 4.01 -11.52 -10.89
C ILE A 95 5.04 -11.92 -9.83
N LEU A 96 6.11 -11.13 -9.69
CA LEU A 96 7.14 -11.37 -8.68
C LEU A 96 6.57 -11.18 -7.27
N PHE A 97 5.77 -10.13 -7.07
CA PHE A 97 5.16 -9.82 -5.79
C PHE A 97 4.22 -10.92 -5.30
N LEU A 98 3.44 -11.53 -6.18
CA LEU A 98 2.57 -12.66 -5.82
C LEU A 98 3.35 -13.96 -5.63
N SER A 99 4.39 -14.18 -6.44
CA SER A 99 5.16 -15.43 -6.40
C SER A 99 6.04 -15.56 -5.15
N ILE A 100 6.64 -14.47 -4.68
CA ILE A 100 7.59 -14.50 -3.55
C ILE A 100 6.95 -14.99 -2.23
N PRO A 101 5.80 -14.45 -1.77
CA PRO A 101 5.12 -14.95 -0.58
C PRO A 101 4.70 -16.41 -0.72
N VAL A 102 4.19 -16.80 -1.89
CA VAL A 102 3.81 -18.20 -2.15
C VAL A 102 5.01 -19.11 -2.02
N LEU A 103 6.13 -18.81 -2.66
CA LEU A 103 7.36 -19.63 -2.59
C LEU A 103 7.94 -19.69 -1.18
N TYR A 104 7.94 -18.56 -0.45
CA TYR A 104 8.46 -18.50 0.91
C TYR A 104 7.65 -19.35 1.88
N PHE A 105 6.32 -19.25 1.81
CA PHE A 105 5.44 -19.95 2.73
C PHE A 105 5.06 -21.36 2.26
N TYR A 106 5.24 -21.73 0.99
CA TYR A 106 4.90 -23.05 0.46
C TYR A 106 5.38 -24.24 1.31
N PRO A 107 6.63 -24.27 1.83
CA PRO A 107 7.13 -25.40 2.61
C PRO A 107 6.46 -25.55 4.00
N LEU A 108 5.80 -24.50 4.48
CA LEU A 108 5.27 -24.41 5.85
C LEU A 108 3.79 -24.81 5.95
N ILE A 109 3.13 -25.21 4.85
CA ILE A 109 1.66 -25.21 4.78
C ILE A 109 1.05 -26.41 4.05
N ASN A 110 -0.11 -26.86 4.53
CA ASN A 110 -1.10 -27.61 3.75
C ASN A 110 -1.70 -26.77 2.62
N SER A 111 -2.01 -27.40 1.48
CA SER A 111 -2.45 -26.78 0.22
C SER A 111 -3.62 -25.77 0.32
N THR A 112 -4.42 -25.81 1.39
CA THR A 112 -5.56 -24.92 1.63
C THR A 112 -5.21 -23.45 1.88
N ASN A 113 -4.01 -23.10 2.35
CA ASN A 113 -3.70 -21.68 2.67
C ASN A 113 -3.03 -20.90 1.53
N ILE A 114 -2.79 -21.52 0.37
CA ILE A 114 -2.17 -20.85 -0.79
C ILE A 114 -3.09 -19.75 -1.33
N ILE A 115 -4.39 -20.02 -1.42
CA ILE A 115 -5.39 -19.05 -1.88
C ILE A 115 -5.39 -17.81 -0.98
N LEU A 116 -5.31 -18.02 0.34
CA LEU A 116 -5.28 -16.94 1.31
C LEU A 116 -4.02 -16.07 1.19
N ILE A 117 -2.85 -16.68 0.94
CA ILE A 117 -1.61 -15.92 0.66
C ILE A 117 -1.78 -15.05 -0.57
N ILE A 118 -2.32 -15.61 -1.66
CA ILE A 118 -2.52 -14.88 -2.92
C ILE A 118 -3.49 -13.71 -2.70
N ILE A 119 -4.61 -13.93 -2.00
CA ILE A 119 -5.60 -12.88 -1.72
C ILE A 119 -4.96 -11.75 -0.91
N ILE A 120 -4.28 -12.05 0.20
CA ILE A 120 -3.65 -11.02 1.04
C ILE A 120 -2.58 -10.26 0.26
N SER A 121 -1.75 -10.98 -0.51
CA SER A 121 -0.71 -10.38 -1.34
C SER A 121 -1.32 -9.45 -2.39
N PHE A 122 -2.39 -9.89 -3.05
CA PHE A 122 -3.09 -9.07 -4.05
C PHE A 122 -3.71 -7.80 -3.45
N ILE A 123 -4.34 -7.92 -2.28
CA ILE A 123 -4.90 -6.76 -1.55
C ILE A 123 -3.80 -5.77 -1.20
N ASN A 124 -2.69 -6.22 -0.59
CA ASN A 124 -1.58 -5.32 -0.22
C ASN A 124 -0.93 -4.68 -1.45
N PHE A 125 -0.79 -5.41 -2.55
CA PHE A 125 -0.31 -4.84 -3.80
C PHE A 125 -1.22 -3.73 -4.33
N GLY A 126 -2.54 -3.95 -4.29
CA GLY A 126 -3.54 -2.96 -4.66
C GLY A 126 -3.47 -1.69 -3.80
N LEU A 127 -3.30 -1.83 -2.49
CA LEU A 127 -3.10 -0.70 -1.57
C LEU A 127 -1.86 0.13 -1.93
N GLY A 128 -0.77 -0.52 -2.36
CA GLY A 128 0.42 0.17 -2.83
C GLY A 128 0.19 1.00 -4.10
N ILE A 129 -0.63 0.51 -5.03
CA ILE A 129 -1.05 1.30 -6.19
C ILE A 129 -1.88 2.51 -5.75
N SER A 130 -2.83 2.33 -4.83
CA SER A 130 -3.63 3.43 -4.28
C SER A 130 -2.76 4.51 -3.64
N ASN A 131 -1.68 4.13 -2.95
CA ASN A 131 -0.72 5.09 -2.38
C ASN A 131 -0.03 5.95 -3.45
N ILE A 132 0.31 5.37 -4.60
CA ILE A 132 0.88 6.12 -5.74
C ILE A 132 -0.14 7.14 -6.26
N PHE A 133 -1.39 6.75 -6.44
CA PHE A 133 -2.43 7.70 -6.87
C PHE A 133 -2.64 8.82 -5.86
N ASN A 134 -2.75 8.48 -4.57
CA ASN A 134 -2.92 9.46 -3.50
C ASN A 134 -1.75 10.45 -3.45
N SER A 135 -0.52 10.01 -3.75
CA SER A 135 0.65 10.91 -3.79
C SER A 135 0.56 12.00 -4.87
N ILE A 136 -0.23 11.77 -5.93
CA ILE A 136 -0.43 12.72 -7.04
C ILE A 136 -1.54 13.72 -6.69
N PHE A 137 -2.63 13.26 -6.08
CA PHE A 137 -3.79 14.09 -5.74
C PHE A 137 -3.60 14.97 -4.50
N LEU A 138 -2.54 14.74 -3.72
CA LEU A 138 -2.21 15.50 -2.51
C LEU A 138 -1.28 16.71 -2.76
N LEU A 139 -0.92 16.98 -4.02
CA LEU A 139 -0.22 18.20 -4.47
C LEU A 139 -1.21 19.30 -4.87
#